data_AF-A0A949BL02-F1
#
_entry.id   AF-A0A949BL02-F1
#
_cell.length_a   1.000
_cell.length_b   1.000
_cell.length_c   1.000
_cell.angle_alpha   90.00
_cell.angle_beta   90.00
_cell.angle_gamma   90.00
#
_symmetry.space_group_name_H-M   'P 1'
#
loop_
_entity.id
_entity.type
_entity.pdbx_description
1 polymer ?
#
loop_
_entity_poly.entity_id
_entity_poly.type
_entity_poly.pdbx_seq_one_letter_code
_entity_poly.pdbx_strand_id
1 'polypeptide(L)' 'MFNITGSVGISVNPLMSKIASKLQKPDGMVILEQHEISRVLAKLPVEKIPGIAGCLSRRLHGLSIFSFAEIKKQ' A
#
# COMPACT_ATOMS: atom_id res chain seq x y z
N MET A 1 -15.55 -11.77 -26.77
CA MET A 1 -14.27 -11.37 -26.14
C MET A 1 -14.58 -10.50 -24.93
N PHE A 2 -14.02 -10.82 -23.76
CA PHE A 2 -14.22 -10.00 -22.56
C PHE A 2 -13.31 -8.77 -22.64
N ASN A 3 -13.90 -7.58 -22.76
CA ASN A 3 -13.18 -6.30 -22.81
C ASN A 3 -12.91 -5.78 -21.39
N ILE A 4 -12.06 -6.49 -20.63
CA ILE A 4 -11.74 -6.19 -19.23
C ILE A 4 -10.24 -5.90 -19.11
N THR A 5 -9.90 -4.70 -18.65
CA THR A 5 -8.53 -4.30 -18.30
C THR A 5 -8.32 -4.45 -16.80
N GLY A 6 -7.12 -4.86 -16.39
CA GLY A 6 -6.77 -5.08 -14.99
C GLY A 6 -5.36 -4.61 -14.69
N SER A 7 -5.08 -4.33 -13.42
CA SER A 7 -3.73 -3.94 -12.99
C SER A 7 -3.10 -5.05 -12.16
N VAL A 8 -1.80 -5.25 -12.35
CA VAL A 8 -1.04 -6.35 -11.75
C VAL A 8 0.03 -5.82 -10.81
N GLY A 9 0.20 -6.48 -9.66
CA GLY A 9 1.23 -6.15 -8.68
C GLY A 9 1.94 -7.40 -8.22
N ILE A 10 3.28 -7.40 -8.28
CA ILE A 10 4.14 -8.52 -7.88
C ILE A 10 5.06 -8.04 -6.76
N SER A 11 5.17 -8.80 -5.68
CA SER A 11 6.09 -8.52 -4.59
C SER A 11 6.36 -9.77 -3.75
N VAL A 12 7.14 -9.60 -2.68
CA VAL A 12 7.62 -10.68 -1.80
C VAL A 12 6.53 -11.34 -0.95
N ASN A 13 5.37 -10.70 -0.79
CA ASN A 13 4.22 -11.25 -0.07
C ASN A 13 2.89 -10.68 -0.60
N PRO A 14 1.75 -11.33 -0.31
CA PRO A 14 0.44 -10.92 -0.85
C PRO A 14 -0.01 -9.50 -0.47
N LEU A 15 0.32 -9.04 0.73
CA LEU A 15 -0.01 -7.69 1.20
C LEU A 15 0.70 -6.64 0.31
N MET A 16 2.00 -6.82 0.10
CA MET A 16 2.80 -5.94 -0.75
C MET A 16 2.39 -6.05 -2.23
N SER A 17 2.07 -7.25 -2.73
CA SER A 17 1.54 -7.42 -4.10
C SER A 17 0.23 -6.65 -4.30
N LYS A 18 -0.66 -6.65 -3.30
CA LYS A 18 -1.91 -5.88 -3.37
C LYS A 18 -1.63 -4.38 -3.39
N ILE A 19 -0.68 -3.89 -2.60
CA ILE A 19 -0.25 -2.49 -2.61
C ILE A 19 0.34 -2.15 -3.98
N ALA A 20 1.27 -2.95 -4.49
CA ALA A 20 1.92 -2.75 -5.79
C ALA A 20 0.88 -2.62 -6.93
N SER A 21 -0.13 -3.51 -6.96
CA SER A 21 -1.20 -3.49 -7.97
C SER A 21 -2.06 -2.22 -7.97
N LYS A 22 -2.00 -1.42 -6.88
CA LYS A 22 -2.72 -0.15 -6.75
C LYS A 22 -1.87 1.06 -7.15
N LEU A 23 -0.54 0.93 -7.23
CA LEU A 23 0.37 2.06 -7.46
C LEU A 23 0.26 2.63 -8.89
N GLN A 24 0.03 1.77 -9.88
CA GLN A 24 -0.16 2.17 -11.28
C GLN A 24 -1.51 1.70 -11.82
N LYS A 25 -2.60 2.16 -11.20
CA LYS A 25 -3.94 1.97 -11.77
C LYS A 25 -4.34 3.15 -12.65
N PRO A 26 -5.15 2.93 -13.71
CA PRO A 26 -5.61 1.64 -14.25
C PRO A 26 -4.58 0.98 -15.21
N ASP A 27 -4.83 -0.28 -15.60
CA ASP A 27 -4.10 -1.05 -16.63
C ASP A 27 -2.56 -1.13 -16.52
N GLY A 28 -1.99 -0.82 -15.35
CA GLY A 28 -0.55 -0.90 -15.12
C GLY A 28 -0.08 -2.20 -14.46
N MET A 29 1.23 -2.41 -14.51
CA MET A 29 1.94 -3.52 -13.87
C MET A 29 3.10 -2.99 -13.03
N VAL A 30 3.16 -3.39 -11.76
CA VAL A 30 4.23 -2.98 -10.84
C VAL A 30 4.90 -4.20 -10.23
N ILE A 31 6.22 -4.26 -10.32
CA ILE A 31 7.05 -5.20 -9.56
C ILE A 31 7.68 -4.40 -8.43
N LEU A 32 7.47 -4.85 -7.20
CA LEU A 32 8.00 -4.20 -6.01
C LEU A 32 9.01 -5.13 -5.35
N GLU A 33 10.29 -4.80 -5.48
CA GLU A 33 11.39 -5.58 -4.92
C GLU A 33 11.57 -5.32 -3.42
N GLN A 34 12.22 -6.27 -2.73
CA GLN A 34 12.38 -6.22 -1.27
C GLN A 34 13.04 -4.93 -0.76
N HIS A 35 14.02 -4.42 -1.51
CA HIS A 35 14.75 -3.21 -1.15
C HIS A 35 13.92 -1.92 -1.31
N GLU A 36 12.86 -1.96 -2.13
CA GLU A 36 11.99 -0.82 -2.39
C GLU A 36 10.84 -0.70 -1.38
N ILE A 37 10.48 -1.81 -0.72
CA ILE A 37 9.32 -1.88 0.19
C ILE A 37 9.38 -0.80 1.28
N SER A 38 10.54 -0.62 1.91
CA SER A 38 10.68 0.39 2.97
C SER A 38 10.42 1.80 2.46
N ARG A 39 10.89 2.12 1.25
CA ARG A 39 10.68 3.43 0.61
C ARG A 39 9.22 3.65 0.24
N VAL A 40 8.55 2.62 -0.27
CA VAL A 40 7.12 2.69 -0.62
C VAL A 40 6.25 2.85 0.62
N LEU A 41 6.48 2.04 1.66
CA LEU A 41 5.71 2.12 2.90
C LEU A 41 5.91 3.45 3.63
N ALA A 42 7.11 4.03 3.58
CA ALA A 42 7.38 5.33 4.21
C ALA A 42 6.51 6.46 3.64
N LYS A 43 6.07 6.35 2.38
CA LYS A 43 5.23 7.35 1.70
C LYS A 43 3.75 6.96 1.61
N LEU A 44 3.40 5.75 2.04
CA LEU A 44 2.04 5.22 1.92
C LEU A 44 1.20 5.67 3.12
N PRO A 45 0.09 6.40 2.90
CA PRO A 45 -0.83 6.74 3.97
C PRO A 45 -1.41 5.48 4.61
N VAL A 46 -1.61 5.50 5.93
CA VAL A 46 -2.10 4.34 6.69
C VAL A 46 -3.44 3.83 6.16
N GLU A 47 -4.34 4.71 5.73
CA GLU A 47 -5.64 4.32 5.16
C GLU A 47 -5.57 3.60 3.81
N LYS A 48 -4.43 3.68 3.09
CA LYS A 48 -4.25 2.96 1.82
C LYS A 48 -3.77 1.53 2.01
N ILE A 49 -3.40 1.16 3.24
CA ILE A 49 -2.88 -0.16 3.58
C ILE A 49 -4.04 -1.15 3.66
N PRO A 50 -3.99 -2.27 2.91
CA PRO A 50 -5.00 -3.30 3.02
C PRO A 50 -5.10 -3.81 4.47
N GLY A 51 -6.32 -3.86 5.02
CA GLY A 51 -6.58 -4.25 6.40
C GLY A 51 -6.76 -3.08 7.37
N ILE A 52 -6.40 -1.85 7.00
CA ILE A 52 -6.70 -0.65 7.81
C ILE A 52 -8.08 -0.11 7.44
N ALA A 53 -9.04 -0.31 8.35
CA ALA A 53 -10.39 0.23 8.23
C ALA A 53 -10.46 1.68 8.73
N GLY A 54 -11.54 2.39 8.35
CA GLY A 54 -11.73 3.81 8.71
C GLY A 54 -11.77 4.09 10.22
N CYS A 55 -12.21 3.14 11.05
CA CYS A 55 -12.14 3.29 12.51
C CYS A 55 -10.68 3.25 13.00
N LEU A 56 -9.87 2.34 12.47
CA LEU A 56 -8.47 2.21 12.84
C LEU A 56 -7.65 3.40 12.34
N SER A 57 -7.86 3.87 11.11
CA SER A 57 -7.17 5.05 10.59
C SER A 57 -7.46 6.30 11.44
N ARG A 58 -8.71 6.51 11.87
CA ARG A 58 -9.06 7.60 12.79
C ARG A 58 -8.32 7.51 14.13
N ARG A 59 -8.19 6.30 14.69
CA ARG A 59 -7.42 6.10 15.94
C ARG A 59 -5.94 6.40 15.74
N LEU A 60 -5.35 5.98 14.61
CA LEU A 60 -3.96 6.28 14.26
C LEU A 60 -3.74 7.78 14.05
N HIS A 61 -4.64 8.46 13.34
CA HIS A 61 -4.58 9.91 13.15
C HIS A 61 -4.68 10.67 14.48
N GLY A 62 -5.48 10.19 15.44
CA GLY A 62 -5.53 10.74 16.80
C GLY A 62 -4.21 10.63 17.57
N LEU A 63 -3.33 9.69 17.18
CA LEU A 63 -1.97 9.55 17.70
C LEU A 63 -0.92 10.29 16.84
N SER A 64 -1.36 11.14 15.90
CA SER A 64 -0.49 11.78 14.90
C SER A 64 0.27 10.81 14.00
N ILE A 65 -0.28 9.61 13.78
CA ILE A 65 0.27 8.59 12.89
C ILE A 65 -0.53 8.58 11.58
N PHE A 66 0.07 9.11 10.53
CA PHE A 66 -0.48 9.21 9.18
C PHE A 66 0.21 8.27 8.19
N SER A 67 1.42 7.80 8.50
CA SER A 67 2.22 6.93 7.63
C SER A 67 2.96 5.83 8.40
N PHE A 68 3.41 4.80 7.67
CA PHE A 68 4.24 3.74 8.25
C PHE A 68 5.59 4.25 8.79
N ALA A 69 6.08 5.37 8.27
CA ALA A 69 7.32 5.98 8.74
C ALA A 69 7.20 6.48 10.19
N GLU A 70 6.02 6.91 10.61
CA GLU A 70 5.77 7.42 11.97
C GLU A 70 5.60 6.28 12.97
N ILE A 71 5.02 5.14 12.55
CA ILE A 71 4.96 3.91 13.38
C ILE A 71 6.37 3.44 13.76
N LYS A 72 7.33 3.52 12.82
CA LYS A 72 8.71 3.08 13.05
C LYS A 72 9.53 3.96 14.00
N LYS A 73 9.05 5.17 14.31
CA LYS A 73 9.74 6.15 15.16
C LYS A 73 9.33 6.07 16.63
N GLN A 74 8.32 5.27 16.94
CA GLN A 74 7.84 5.00 18.28
C GLN A 74 8.57 3.79 18.88
#